data_AF-A0A2E3EUT5-F1
#
_entry.id   AF-A0A2E3EUT5-F1
#
_cell.length_a   1.000
_cell.length_b   1.000
_cell.length_c   1.000
_cell.angle_alpha   90.00
_cell.angle_beta   90.00
_cell.angle_gamma   90.00
#
_symmetry.space_group_name_H-M   'P 1'
#
loop_
_entity.id
_entity.type
_entity.pdbx_description
1 polymer ?
#
loop_
_entity_poly.entity_id
_entity_poly.type
_entity_poly.pdbx_seq_one_letter_code
_entity_poly.pdbx_strand_id
1 'polypeptide(L)'
;MTARADPELTCDVIMKGGITSGVVYPKAILQLAAMYRFRSVGGTSAGAIAASITAAAEYGRASGGFETLGAIPDTLQTRLLDLFQPDPRARDLFDLILTAGLQRRPMAALPLLIRAGLPWNLVALLPGLLLIWFAHGWAGWLAGGLLALFLTLIAGAGIAIWRLYRLLPTLDYGLCPGSAPDGASPGFPPLSDWLTDTIDAAAHVQGPGQGQGRGGRPLIFSDLWAGGPGGIEGTPAHPAINLRTVTTSLGERRPRALPDLGDRNFYFDPAEMRRAFPARVVDQMVAAGTRLLDEAKARDGDRFIWPEYDGRRLIAFPAPGDLPVVVAARMSLSFPFLISAIPLYRIDWPTKQADGKAVMRRLLFSDGGISSNFPIHFFDALLPTRPTFGISLDQYSEDRPRRRVHLPMPAIQGQWIALQTVGSLGGFVMSLFNAASEWQDELRTVLPGYRERVAHIYLKPDEGGLNLAMPPETIRTLTDLGQRAGLLMTGTAPADGPDAANFDFDDHRWRRFLSLYAAFEAALQGAAPVWGDAEDPDSYAAFIARTLDHPASYFQSDPADRQEVFRRMDRLMRLVRDDWPTPLRDHKGLVPKPETKLRITPEF
;
A
#
# COMPACT_ATOMS: atom_id res chain seq x y z
N MET A 1 -17.91 8.38 19.69
CA MET A 1 -17.96 9.45 18.66
C MET A 1 -18.57 8.84 17.42
N THR A 2 -19.65 9.42 16.90
CA THR A 2 -20.40 8.88 15.76
C THR A 2 -20.17 9.76 14.54
N ALA A 3 -19.96 9.15 13.37
CA ALA A 3 -19.89 9.87 12.12
C ALA A 3 -21.21 10.63 11.86
N ARG A 4 -21.15 11.78 11.18
CA ARG A 4 -22.34 12.54 10.81
C ARG A 4 -23.01 11.86 9.62
N ALA A 5 -24.33 11.72 9.66
CA ALA A 5 -25.08 11.05 8.59
C ALA A 5 -24.98 11.78 7.25
N ASP A 6 -24.98 13.12 7.27
CA ASP A 6 -24.89 13.95 6.06
C ASP A 6 -23.97 15.16 6.26
N PRO A 7 -22.66 15.02 6.01
CA PRO A 7 -21.72 16.13 5.89
C PRO A 7 -21.81 16.79 4.51
N GLU A 8 -21.85 18.12 4.47
CA GLU A 8 -21.84 18.89 3.20
C GLU A 8 -20.46 18.93 2.54
N LEU A 9 -19.39 18.85 3.33
CA LEU A 9 -18.03 18.92 2.84
C LEU A 9 -17.55 17.54 2.35
N THR A 10 -16.65 17.55 1.37
CA THR A 10 -16.00 16.33 0.87
C THR A 10 -14.51 16.39 1.13
N CYS A 11 -13.87 15.24 1.29
CA CYS A 11 -12.42 15.14 1.32
C CYS A 11 -11.94 13.84 0.66
N ASP A 12 -10.65 13.81 0.36
CA ASP A 12 -9.93 12.60 0.00
C ASP A 12 -8.99 12.24 1.16
N VAL A 13 -8.65 10.96 1.34
CA VAL A 13 -7.74 10.52 2.41
C VAL A 13 -6.80 9.42 1.96
N ILE A 14 -5.53 9.53 2.34
CA ILE A 14 -4.48 8.56 2.04
C ILE A 14 -3.74 8.19 3.32
N MET A 15 -3.60 6.89 3.57
CA MET A 15 -2.96 6.34 4.75
C MET A 15 -1.68 5.62 4.36
N LYS A 16 -0.55 6.02 4.95
CA LYS A 16 0.77 5.40 4.75
C LYS A 16 0.74 3.93 5.17
N GLY A 17 1.60 3.11 4.60
CA GLY A 17 1.80 1.74 5.05
C GLY A 17 2.65 1.67 6.31
N GLY A 18 2.56 0.55 7.02
CA GLY A 18 3.33 0.28 8.23
C GLY A 18 2.91 -1.05 8.82
N ILE A 19 3.88 -1.90 9.18
CA ILE A 19 3.66 -3.33 9.46
C ILE A 19 2.63 -3.61 10.59
N THR A 20 2.42 -2.68 11.53
CA THR A 20 1.56 -2.83 12.73
C THR A 20 0.70 -1.61 13.05
N SER A 21 0.68 -0.62 12.15
CA SER A 21 0.20 0.73 12.48
C SER A 21 -1.27 0.97 12.13
N GLY A 22 -1.99 -0.08 11.69
CA GLY A 22 -3.39 0.00 11.29
C GLY A 22 -4.34 0.49 12.40
N VAL A 23 -3.97 0.31 13.68
CA VAL A 23 -4.77 0.73 14.85
C VAL A 23 -4.78 2.24 15.09
N VAL A 24 -3.93 3.00 14.40
CA VAL A 24 -3.87 4.47 14.51
C VAL A 24 -5.02 5.13 13.74
N TYR A 25 -5.37 4.59 12.56
CA TYR A 25 -6.30 5.24 11.63
C TYR A 25 -7.77 5.36 12.10
N PRO A 26 -8.37 4.38 12.79
CA PRO A 26 -9.81 4.38 13.04
C PRO A 26 -10.35 5.67 13.66
N LYS A 27 -9.76 6.15 14.76
CA LYS A 27 -10.21 7.40 15.38
C LYS A 27 -9.92 8.64 14.53
N ALA A 28 -8.85 8.65 13.73
CA ALA A 28 -8.56 9.75 12.81
C ALA A 28 -9.66 9.85 11.72
N ILE A 29 -10.00 8.71 11.14
CA ILE A 29 -11.07 8.60 10.13
C ILE A 29 -12.42 8.97 10.73
N LEU A 30 -12.73 8.58 11.97
CA LEU A 30 -13.96 9.01 12.64
C LEU A 30 -14.05 10.53 12.83
N GLN A 31 -12.94 11.22 13.12
CA GLN A 31 -12.93 12.70 13.16
C GLN A 31 -13.25 13.28 11.78
N LEU A 32 -12.57 12.80 10.74
CA LEU A 32 -12.80 13.26 9.37
C LEU A 32 -14.24 12.96 8.93
N ALA A 33 -14.77 11.78 9.23
CA ALA A 33 -16.13 11.36 8.86
C ALA A 33 -17.23 12.18 9.55
N ALA A 34 -16.93 12.86 10.66
CA ALA A 34 -17.87 13.77 11.31
C ALA A 34 -18.08 15.09 10.53
N MET A 35 -17.09 15.48 9.72
CA MET A 35 -17.08 16.75 8.97
C MET A 35 -17.15 16.56 7.45
N TYR A 36 -16.63 15.44 6.94
CA TYR A 36 -16.45 15.19 5.52
C TYR A 36 -17.10 13.87 5.07
N ARG A 37 -17.55 13.85 3.81
CA ARG A 37 -17.79 12.63 3.02
C ARG A 37 -16.52 12.27 2.26
N PHE A 38 -16.11 11.00 2.33
CA PHE A 38 -14.93 10.54 1.59
C PHE A 38 -15.26 10.32 0.11
N ARG A 39 -14.53 10.98 -0.78
CA ARG A 39 -14.66 10.81 -2.24
C ARG A 39 -13.61 9.87 -2.80
N SER A 40 -12.37 10.00 -2.32
CA SER A 40 -11.28 9.12 -2.69
C SER A 40 -10.53 8.65 -1.45
N VAL A 41 -10.28 7.35 -1.37
CA VAL A 41 -9.66 6.71 -0.21
C VAL A 41 -8.54 5.82 -0.70
N GLY A 42 -7.37 5.90 -0.06
CA GLY A 42 -6.24 5.11 -0.51
C GLY A 42 -5.24 4.78 0.56
N GLY A 43 -4.40 3.80 0.26
CA GLY A 43 -3.35 3.38 1.16
C GLY A 43 -2.56 2.19 0.66
N THR A 44 -1.53 1.85 1.42
CA THR A 44 -0.58 0.76 1.18
C THR A 44 -0.48 -0.10 2.43
N SER A 45 -0.24 -1.41 2.29
CA SER A 45 -0.05 -2.31 3.45
C SER A 45 -1.18 -2.17 4.49
N ALA A 46 -0.86 -1.93 5.77
CA ALA A 46 -1.88 -1.67 6.80
C ALA A 46 -2.76 -0.44 6.52
N GLY A 47 -2.24 0.58 5.82
CA GLY A 47 -3.02 1.71 5.33
C GLY A 47 -4.05 1.28 4.27
N ALA A 48 -3.79 0.25 3.47
CA ALA A 48 -4.74 -0.30 2.51
C ALA A 48 -5.89 -1.05 3.19
N ILE A 49 -5.64 -1.69 4.34
CA ILE A 49 -6.70 -2.25 5.19
C ILE A 49 -7.64 -1.13 5.65
N ALA A 50 -7.06 -0.11 6.27
CA ALA A 50 -7.82 1.02 6.80
C ALA A 50 -8.57 1.75 5.68
N ALA A 51 -7.96 1.91 4.51
CA ALA A 51 -8.58 2.51 3.32
C ALA A 51 -9.78 1.70 2.84
N SER A 52 -9.65 0.37 2.76
CA SER A 52 -10.70 -0.51 2.26
C SER A 52 -11.90 -0.54 3.22
N ILE A 53 -11.64 -0.60 4.52
CA ILE A 53 -12.71 -0.53 5.54
C ILE A 53 -13.33 0.86 5.58
N THR A 54 -12.55 1.93 5.39
CA THR A 54 -13.07 3.31 5.32
C THR A 54 -13.98 3.50 4.10
N ALA A 55 -13.59 2.98 2.93
CA ALA A 55 -14.43 3.01 1.73
C ALA A 55 -15.72 2.22 1.92
N ALA A 56 -15.65 1.04 2.54
CA ALA A 56 -16.83 0.25 2.90
C ALA A 56 -17.71 0.96 3.92
N ALA A 57 -17.14 1.60 4.95
CA ALA A 57 -17.87 2.37 5.95
C ALA A 57 -18.53 3.62 5.35
N GLU A 58 -17.91 4.28 4.37
CA GLU A 58 -18.52 5.37 3.61
C GLU A 58 -19.70 4.86 2.75
N TYR A 59 -19.55 3.70 2.11
CA TYR A 59 -20.65 3.04 1.42
C TYR A 59 -21.82 2.73 2.38
N GLY A 60 -21.51 2.16 3.54
CA GLY A 60 -22.49 1.85 4.59
C GLY A 60 -22.84 3.03 5.50
N ARG A 61 -22.50 4.29 5.16
CA ARG A 61 -22.57 5.43 6.08
C ARG A 61 -23.96 5.59 6.71
N ALA A 62 -25.00 5.53 5.89
CA ALA A 62 -26.39 5.70 6.36
C ALA A 62 -26.87 4.54 7.26
N SER A 63 -26.24 3.38 7.15
CA SER A 63 -26.58 2.16 7.89
C SER A 63 -25.75 1.96 9.16
N GLY A 64 -24.79 2.85 9.46
CA GLY A 64 -23.91 2.73 10.62
C GLY A 64 -22.51 2.17 10.31
N GLY A 65 -22.06 2.18 9.06
CA GLY A 65 -20.79 1.55 8.65
C GLY A 65 -19.54 2.01 9.43
N PHE A 66 -19.53 3.26 9.90
CA PHE A 66 -18.44 3.81 10.72
C PHE A 66 -18.41 3.27 12.16
N GLU A 67 -19.49 2.67 12.67
CA GLU A 67 -19.50 1.99 13.97
C GLU A 67 -18.59 0.76 13.94
N THR A 68 -18.62 0.00 12.85
CA THR A 68 -17.72 -1.14 12.59
C THR A 68 -16.26 -0.69 12.64
N LEU A 69 -15.92 0.42 11.98
CA LEU A 69 -14.56 0.98 12.00
C LEU A 69 -14.13 1.36 13.42
N GLY A 70 -15.03 1.98 14.20
CA GLY A 70 -14.78 2.39 15.58
C GLY A 70 -14.51 1.23 16.55
N ALA A 71 -15.05 0.05 16.28
CA ALA A 71 -14.89 -1.15 17.12
C ALA A 71 -13.60 -1.94 16.84
N ILE A 72 -12.86 -1.62 15.77
CA ILE A 72 -11.65 -2.36 15.36
C ILE A 72 -10.56 -2.32 16.44
N PRO A 73 -10.19 -1.16 17.03
CA PRO A 73 -9.15 -1.11 18.05
C PRO A 73 -9.43 -2.04 19.23
N ASP A 74 -10.68 -2.07 19.70
CA ASP A 74 -11.10 -2.91 20.84
C ASP A 74 -11.02 -4.40 20.50
N THR A 75 -11.42 -4.78 19.28
CA THR A 75 -11.37 -6.16 18.79
C THR A 75 -9.91 -6.65 18.64
N LEU A 76 -9.05 -5.81 18.05
CA LEU A 76 -7.66 -6.17 17.78
C LEU A 76 -6.75 -6.05 19.00
N GLN A 77 -7.17 -5.36 20.07
CA GLN A 77 -6.36 -5.08 21.25
C GLN A 77 -5.74 -6.34 21.87
N THR A 78 -6.45 -7.46 21.83
CA THR A 78 -6.01 -8.75 22.41
C THR A 78 -5.85 -9.86 21.37
N ARG A 79 -6.29 -9.64 20.13
CA ARG A 79 -6.43 -10.69 19.09
C ARG A 79 -5.61 -10.41 17.82
N LEU A 80 -4.80 -9.34 17.77
CA LEU A 80 -4.03 -8.98 16.58
C LEU A 80 -3.15 -10.14 16.05
N LEU A 81 -2.50 -10.86 16.95
CA LEU A 81 -1.66 -12.01 16.59
C LEU A 81 -2.47 -13.18 16.01
N ASP A 82 -3.74 -13.33 16.40
CA ASP A 82 -4.59 -14.43 15.95
C ASP A 82 -4.98 -14.32 14.46
N LEU A 83 -4.79 -13.15 13.84
CA LEU A 83 -4.93 -12.96 12.39
C LEU A 83 -3.83 -13.70 11.60
N PHE A 84 -2.66 -13.90 12.22
CA PHE A 84 -1.47 -14.45 11.58
C PHE A 84 -1.35 -15.95 11.86
N GLN A 85 -2.14 -16.73 11.13
CA GLN A 85 -2.19 -18.19 11.29
C GLN A 85 -1.25 -18.86 10.28
N PRO A 86 -0.21 -19.60 10.74
CA PRO A 86 0.76 -20.21 9.84
C PRO A 86 0.18 -21.44 9.13
N ASP A 87 0.71 -21.73 7.93
CA ASP A 87 0.52 -23.03 7.26
C ASP A 87 0.93 -24.16 8.24
N PRO A 88 0.19 -25.29 8.30
CA PRO A 88 0.53 -26.40 9.20
C PRO A 88 1.98 -26.86 9.10
N ARG A 89 2.60 -26.77 7.91
CA ARG A 89 4.00 -27.14 7.68
C ARG A 89 5.00 -26.14 8.26
N ALA A 90 4.56 -24.90 8.48
CA ALA A 90 5.37 -23.79 8.98
C ALA A 90 5.22 -23.52 10.48
N ARG A 91 4.26 -24.17 11.16
CA ARG A 91 3.88 -23.87 12.56
C ARG A 91 5.07 -23.82 13.53
N ASP A 92 5.91 -24.85 13.55
CA ASP A 92 7.07 -24.91 14.44
C ASP A 92 8.08 -23.77 14.19
N LEU A 93 8.27 -23.39 12.92
CA LEU A 93 9.16 -22.28 12.54
C LEU A 93 8.54 -20.93 12.89
N PHE A 94 7.24 -20.79 12.67
CA PHE A 94 6.50 -19.59 13.03
C PHE A 94 6.54 -19.33 14.53
N ASP A 95 6.25 -20.35 15.35
CA ASP A 95 6.29 -20.24 16.81
C ASP A 95 7.70 -19.89 17.32
N LEU A 96 8.73 -20.46 16.69
CA LEU A 96 10.13 -20.13 16.97
C LEU A 96 10.43 -18.65 16.67
N ILE A 97 10.08 -18.16 15.47
CA ILE A 97 10.32 -16.77 15.05
C ILE A 97 9.51 -15.80 15.92
N LEU A 98 8.25 -16.13 16.20
CA LEU A 98 7.35 -15.32 17.02
C LEU A 98 7.89 -15.19 18.45
N THR A 99 8.31 -16.30 19.05
CA THR A 99 8.80 -16.33 20.45
C THR A 99 10.18 -15.69 20.58
N ALA A 100 11.12 -16.07 19.72
CA ALA A 100 12.50 -15.59 19.79
C ALA A 100 12.63 -14.12 19.36
N GLY A 101 11.99 -13.77 18.24
CA GLY A 101 12.10 -12.45 17.61
C GLY A 101 11.05 -11.47 18.14
N LEU A 102 9.78 -11.74 17.85
CA LEU A 102 8.71 -10.77 18.06
C LEU A 102 8.39 -10.51 19.53
N GLN A 103 8.26 -11.59 20.33
CA GLN A 103 8.03 -11.49 21.77
C GLN A 103 9.31 -11.20 22.56
N ARG A 104 10.48 -11.23 21.90
CA ARG A 104 11.81 -11.04 22.50
C ARG A 104 12.06 -11.96 23.70
N ARG A 105 11.62 -13.23 23.61
CA ARG A 105 11.77 -14.27 24.66
C ARG A 105 12.69 -15.41 24.20
N PRO A 106 14.01 -15.17 24.02
CA PRO A 106 14.92 -16.16 23.45
C PRO A 106 15.04 -17.44 24.29
N MET A 107 14.96 -17.34 25.62
CA MET A 107 15.02 -18.51 26.51
C MET A 107 13.78 -19.41 26.37
N ALA A 108 12.60 -18.84 26.12
CA ALA A 108 11.37 -19.60 25.88
C ALA A 108 11.37 -20.27 24.49
N ALA A 109 12.19 -19.77 23.56
CA ALA A 109 12.33 -20.31 22.22
C ALA A 109 13.32 -21.50 22.12
N LEU A 110 14.16 -21.71 23.14
CA LEU A 110 15.15 -22.79 23.19
C LEU A 110 14.54 -24.20 22.97
N PRO A 111 13.45 -24.61 23.65
CA PRO A 111 12.84 -25.91 23.41
C PRO A 111 12.25 -26.03 22.00
N LEU A 112 11.70 -24.94 21.43
CA LEU A 112 11.19 -24.91 20.06
C LEU A 112 12.32 -25.10 19.05
N LEU A 113 13.46 -24.45 19.27
CA LEU A 113 14.66 -24.60 18.44
C LEU A 113 15.21 -26.03 18.48
N ILE A 114 15.25 -26.63 19.67
CA ILE A 114 15.69 -28.01 19.86
C ILE A 114 14.76 -28.97 19.11
N ARG A 115 13.43 -28.77 19.23
CA ARG A 115 12.42 -29.58 18.52
C ARG A 115 12.50 -29.41 17.01
N ALA A 116 12.67 -28.19 16.52
CA ALA A 116 12.79 -27.88 15.09
C ALA A 116 14.02 -28.54 14.45
N GLY A 117 15.11 -28.71 15.21
CA GLY A 117 16.33 -29.37 14.73
C GLY A 117 16.39 -30.89 14.93
N LEU A 118 15.35 -31.54 15.49
CA LEU A 118 15.32 -33.01 15.57
C LEU A 118 15.15 -33.65 14.17
N PRO A 119 15.80 -34.81 13.91
CA PRO A 119 16.66 -35.57 14.83
C PRO A 119 18.13 -35.13 14.86
N TRP A 120 18.57 -34.27 13.94
CA TRP A 120 19.98 -33.88 13.74
C TRP A 120 20.64 -33.25 14.98
N ASN A 121 19.87 -32.58 15.82
CA ASN A 121 20.34 -32.08 17.11
C ASN A 121 20.92 -33.19 18.01
N LEU A 122 20.44 -34.44 17.89
CA LEU A 122 21.00 -35.58 18.63
C LEU A 122 22.43 -35.91 18.18
N VAL A 123 22.73 -35.74 16.90
CA VAL A 123 24.08 -35.93 16.36
C VAL A 123 25.01 -34.83 16.86
N ALA A 124 24.51 -33.59 16.97
CA ALA A 124 25.27 -32.43 17.45
C ALA A 124 25.66 -32.53 18.94
N LEU A 125 24.97 -33.36 19.73
CA LEU A 125 25.33 -33.63 21.13
C LEU A 125 26.58 -34.52 21.27
N LEU A 126 26.86 -35.38 20.28
CA LEU A 126 27.90 -36.41 20.38
C LEU A 126 29.29 -35.85 20.72
N PRO A 127 29.80 -34.77 20.12
CA PRO A 127 31.13 -34.25 20.44
C PRO A 127 31.26 -33.77 21.89
N GLY A 128 30.21 -33.14 22.43
CA GLY A 128 30.19 -32.70 23.82
C GLY A 128 30.09 -33.87 24.79
N LEU A 129 29.27 -34.88 24.48
CA LEU A 129 29.19 -36.12 25.27
C LEU A 129 30.50 -36.90 25.27
N LEU A 130 31.21 -36.97 24.13
CA LEU A 130 32.54 -37.54 24.03
C LEU A 130 33.53 -36.77 24.91
N LEU A 131 33.48 -35.44 24.91
CA LEU A 131 34.33 -34.63 25.78
C LEU A 131 34.05 -34.89 27.26
N ILE A 132 32.78 -35.01 27.66
CA ILE A 132 32.40 -35.40 29.03
C ILE A 132 32.96 -36.78 29.41
N TRP A 133 32.91 -37.73 28.47
CA TRP A 133 33.38 -39.09 28.68
C TRP A 133 34.90 -39.16 28.90
N PHE A 134 35.68 -38.39 28.12
CA PHE A 134 37.14 -38.41 28.21
C PHE A 134 37.71 -37.46 29.27
N ALA A 135 37.07 -36.30 29.49
CA ALA A 135 37.54 -35.31 30.44
C ALA A 135 37.04 -35.66 31.85
N HIS A 136 37.95 -36.15 32.69
CA HIS A 136 37.65 -36.50 34.08
C HIS A 136 37.59 -35.23 34.94
N GLY A 137 36.57 -35.11 35.80
CA GLY A 137 36.41 -33.99 36.74
C GLY A 137 35.44 -32.90 36.29
N TRP A 138 35.07 -32.01 37.23
CA TRP A 138 33.99 -31.04 37.05
C TRP A 138 34.21 -30.05 35.90
N ALA A 139 35.46 -29.65 35.64
CA ALA A 139 35.79 -28.75 34.54
C ALA A 139 35.58 -29.40 33.15
N GLY A 140 35.85 -30.71 33.03
CA GLY A 140 35.60 -31.48 31.82
C GLY A 140 34.10 -31.63 31.53
N TRP A 141 33.32 -31.89 32.58
CA TRP A 141 31.87 -31.96 32.48
C TRP A 141 31.25 -30.60 32.09
N LEU A 142 31.75 -29.51 32.66
CA LEU A 142 31.30 -28.16 32.32
C LEU A 142 31.63 -27.82 30.86
N ALA A 143 32.87 -28.04 30.43
CA ALA A 143 33.31 -27.76 29.06
C ALA A 143 32.55 -28.61 28.02
N GLY A 144 32.38 -29.91 28.28
CA GLY A 144 31.63 -30.81 27.41
C GLY A 144 30.13 -30.49 27.36
N GLY A 145 29.53 -30.10 28.49
CA GLY A 145 28.15 -29.63 28.54
C GLY A 145 27.93 -28.33 27.76
N LEU A 146 28.83 -27.36 27.91
CA LEU A 146 28.79 -26.10 27.15
C LEU A 146 28.98 -26.34 25.64
N LEU A 147 29.90 -27.23 25.26
CA LEU A 147 30.11 -27.62 23.87
C LEU A 147 28.88 -28.32 23.28
N ALA A 148 28.30 -29.28 24.01
CA ALA A 148 27.07 -29.96 23.58
C ALA A 148 25.93 -28.98 23.36
N LEU A 149 25.74 -28.03 24.29
CA LEU A 149 24.72 -26.98 24.19
C LEU A 149 24.99 -26.09 22.97
N PHE A 150 26.20 -25.58 22.83
CA PHE A 150 26.59 -24.69 21.74
C PHE A 150 26.38 -25.33 20.36
N LEU A 151 26.85 -26.56 20.16
CA LEU A 151 26.69 -27.30 18.91
C LEU A 151 25.22 -27.59 18.61
N THR A 152 24.43 -27.93 19.61
CA THR A 152 22.98 -28.17 19.46
C THR A 152 22.25 -26.90 19.04
N LEU A 153 22.60 -25.75 19.59
CA LEU A 153 21.98 -24.47 19.22
C LEU A 153 22.34 -24.06 17.80
N ILE A 154 23.61 -24.23 17.39
CA ILE A 154 24.05 -23.95 16.02
C ILE A 154 23.38 -24.90 15.02
N ALA A 155 23.36 -26.20 15.31
CA ALA A 155 22.70 -27.18 14.45
C ALA A 155 21.20 -26.88 14.32
N GLY A 156 20.52 -26.62 15.44
CA GLY A 156 19.11 -26.26 15.47
C GLY A 156 18.81 -25.00 14.66
N ALA A 157 19.62 -23.95 14.81
CA ALA A 157 19.48 -22.73 14.02
C ALA A 157 19.73 -22.97 12.53
N GLY A 158 20.80 -23.71 12.18
CA GLY A 158 21.11 -24.07 10.80
C GLY A 158 20.00 -24.88 10.12
N ILE A 159 19.39 -25.84 10.85
CA ILE A 159 18.28 -26.64 10.34
C ILE A 159 17.00 -25.80 10.22
N ALA A 160 16.71 -24.94 11.19
CA ALA A 160 15.57 -24.03 11.10
C ALA A 160 15.69 -23.12 9.88
N ILE A 161 16.87 -22.55 9.63
CA ILE A 161 17.17 -21.75 8.44
C ILE A 161 17.03 -22.58 7.17
N TRP A 162 17.58 -23.80 7.13
CA TRP A 162 17.47 -24.68 5.96
C TRP A 162 16.03 -25.10 5.66
N ARG A 163 15.24 -25.44 6.69
CA ARG A 163 13.81 -25.73 6.56
C ARG A 163 13.06 -24.51 6.03
N LEU A 164 13.33 -23.33 6.59
CA LEU A 164 12.74 -22.08 6.14
C LEU A 164 13.08 -21.79 4.67
N TYR A 165 14.34 -21.95 4.28
CA TYR A 165 14.82 -21.77 2.90
C TYR A 165 14.12 -22.70 1.91
N ARG A 166 13.87 -23.96 2.28
CA ARG A 166 13.14 -24.92 1.42
C ARG A 166 11.63 -24.69 1.41
N LEU A 167 11.06 -24.24 2.54
CA LEU A 167 9.61 -24.12 2.70
C LEU A 167 9.07 -22.83 2.10
N LEU A 168 9.76 -21.70 2.26
CA LEU A 168 9.30 -20.39 1.80
C LEU A 168 8.88 -20.37 0.32
N PRO A 169 9.65 -20.90 -0.65
CA PRO A 169 9.22 -20.91 -2.06
C PRO A 169 7.91 -21.67 -2.30
N THR A 170 7.62 -22.72 -1.51
CA THR A 170 6.38 -23.50 -1.63
C THR A 170 5.16 -22.82 -0.97
N LEU A 171 5.42 -21.78 -0.16
CA LEU A 171 4.43 -20.97 0.51
C LEU A 171 4.36 -19.55 -0.07
N ASP A 172 4.85 -19.35 -1.29
CA ASP A 172 4.87 -18.04 -1.95
C ASP A 172 5.54 -16.96 -1.07
N TYR A 173 6.61 -17.37 -0.40
CA TYR A 173 7.44 -16.55 0.47
C TYR A 173 6.72 -15.90 1.67
N GLY A 174 5.66 -16.53 2.20
CA GLY A 174 5.06 -16.14 3.47
C GLY A 174 4.51 -17.31 4.29
N LEU A 175 4.73 -17.27 5.61
CA LEU A 175 4.36 -18.36 6.51
C LEU A 175 2.84 -18.47 6.74
N CYS A 176 2.12 -17.37 6.63
CA CYS A 176 0.66 -17.28 6.81
C CYS A 176 -0.03 -17.09 5.44
N PRO A 177 -0.80 -18.07 4.95
CA PRO A 177 -1.52 -17.96 3.68
C PRO A 177 -2.57 -16.83 3.68
N GLY A 178 -3.25 -16.67 4.82
CA GLY A 178 -4.24 -15.61 5.05
C GLY A 178 -5.70 -16.08 5.04
N SER A 179 -6.00 -17.29 4.56
CA SER A 179 -7.35 -17.88 4.65
C SER A 179 -7.36 -19.23 5.36
N ALA A 180 -8.47 -19.54 6.03
CA ALA A 180 -8.66 -20.86 6.63
C ALA A 180 -8.84 -21.94 5.53
N PRO A 181 -8.33 -23.17 5.73
CA PRO A 181 -8.66 -24.28 4.84
C PRO A 181 -10.17 -24.54 4.80
N ASP A 182 -10.68 -25.01 3.66
CA ASP A 182 -12.11 -25.32 3.51
C ASP A 182 -12.61 -26.26 4.61
N GLY A 183 -13.67 -25.84 5.30
CA GLY A 183 -14.28 -26.59 6.41
C GLY A 183 -13.61 -26.42 7.78
N ALA A 184 -12.50 -25.69 7.87
CA ALA A 184 -11.91 -25.32 9.16
C ALA A 184 -12.70 -24.17 9.81
N SER A 185 -12.95 -24.27 11.11
CA SER A 185 -13.57 -23.21 11.92
C SER A 185 -12.63 -22.81 13.07
N PRO A 186 -11.62 -21.98 12.78
CA PRO A 186 -10.70 -21.52 13.82
C PRO A 186 -11.42 -20.63 14.84
N GLY A 187 -10.93 -20.58 16.08
CA GLY A 187 -11.51 -19.74 17.14
C GLY A 187 -11.39 -18.23 16.90
N PHE A 188 -10.61 -17.83 15.89
CA PHE A 188 -10.57 -16.49 15.31
C PHE A 188 -10.34 -16.62 13.80
N PRO A 189 -11.00 -15.79 12.96
CA PRO A 189 -10.76 -15.82 11.52
C PRO A 189 -9.32 -15.39 11.17
N PRO A 190 -8.67 -16.07 10.20
CA PRO A 190 -7.42 -15.59 9.61
C PRO A 190 -7.58 -14.22 8.95
N LEU A 191 -6.44 -13.57 8.65
CA LEU A 191 -6.39 -12.19 8.16
C LEU A 191 -7.35 -11.88 7.00
N SER A 192 -7.37 -12.67 5.92
CA SER A 192 -8.22 -12.42 4.76
C SER A 192 -9.70 -12.69 5.06
N ASP A 193 -10.01 -13.71 5.86
CA ASP A 193 -11.38 -14.00 6.31
C ASP A 193 -11.92 -12.84 7.16
N TRP A 194 -11.16 -12.46 8.20
CA TRP A 194 -11.49 -11.34 9.08
C TRP A 194 -11.69 -10.04 8.31
N LEU A 195 -10.79 -9.76 7.35
CA LEU A 195 -10.85 -8.56 6.53
C LEU A 195 -12.08 -8.56 5.62
N THR A 196 -12.43 -9.71 5.03
CA THR A 196 -13.64 -9.84 4.21
C THR A 196 -14.87 -9.58 5.05
N ASP A 197 -14.98 -10.23 6.22
CA ASP A 197 -16.12 -10.06 7.12
C ASP A 197 -16.24 -8.62 7.63
N THR A 198 -15.11 -7.97 7.95
CA THR A 198 -15.07 -6.58 8.43
C THR A 198 -15.47 -5.58 7.35
N ILE A 199 -14.99 -5.76 6.11
CA ILE A 199 -15.38 -4.93 4.97
C ILE A 199 -16.87 -5.09 4.69
N ASP A 200 -17.36 -6.32 4.60
CA ASP A 200 -18.77 -6.59 4.32
C ASP A 200 -19.70 -6.08 5.45
N ALA A 201 -19.24 -6.16 6.71
CA ALA A 201 -19.91 -5.57 7.88
C ALA A 201 -19.99 -4.05 7.78
N ALA A 202 -18.88 -3.38 7.49
CA ALA A 202 -18.82 -1.92 7.37
C ALA A 202 -19.70 -1.39 6.23
N ALA A 203 -19.81 -2.14 5.13
CA ALA A 203 -20.69 -1.81 4.02
C ALA A 203 -22.16 -2.21 4.24
N HIS A 204 -22.47 -2.95 5.31
CA HIS A 204 -23.81 -3.53 5.55
C HIS A 204 -24.32 -4.37 4.36
N VAL A 205 -23.42 -5.06 3.67
CA VAL A 205 -23.75 -5.99 2.57
C VAL A 205 -23.82 -7.44 3.03
N GLN A 206 -23.74 -7.67 4.35
CA GLN A 206 -23.89 -8.99 4.94
C GLN A 206 -25.23 -9.61 4.54
N GLY A 207 -25.19 -10.85 4.06
CA GLY A 207 -26.37 -11.71 4.08
C GLY A 207 -26.86 -11.87 5.54
N PRO A 208 -28.17 -11.97 5.78
CA PRO A 208 -28.71 -12.06 7.13
C PRO A 208 -28.21 -13.32 7.85
N GLY A 209 -27.60 -13.15 9.03
CA GLY A 209 -27.49 -14.19 10.04
C GLY A 209 -26.08 -14.71 10.32
N GLN A 210 -25.61 -14.46 11.55
CA GLN A 210 -24.72 -15.39 12.24
C GLN A 210 -25.44 -16.74 12.36
N GLY A 211 -25.18 -17.66 11.43
CA GLY A 211 -25.76 -18.99 11.46
C GLY A 211 -26.05 -19.55 10.07
N GLN A 212 -25.15 -20.40 9.58
CA GLN A 212 -25.41 -21.44 8.59
C GLN A 212 -26.15 -21.02 7.29
N GLY A 213 -25.37 -20.74 6.25
CA GLY A 213 -25.60 -21.33 4.92
C GLY A 213 -26.50 -20.59 3.93
N ARG A 214 -26.00 -19.50 3.33
CA ARG A 214 -25.95 -19.21 1.88
C ARG A 214 -25.33 -17.81 1.67
N GLY A 215 -24.47 -17.69 0.66
CA GLY A 215 -23.46 -16.63 0.56
C GLY A 215 -24.00 -15.26 0.15
N GLY A 216 -23.72 -14.25 0.97
CA GLY A 216 -23.73 -12.86 0.52
C GLY A 216 -22.53 -12.63 -0.41
N ARG A 217 -22.77 -11.96 -1.54
CA ARG A 217 -21.69 -11.53 -2.45
C ARG A 217 -20.74 -10.60 -1.68
N PRO A 218 -19.41 -10.73 -1.82
CA PRO A 218 -18.49 -9.77 -1.21
C PRO A 218 -18.70 -8.37 -1.81
N LEU A 219 -18.36 -7.31 -1.06
CA LEU A 219 -18.34 -5.96 -1.60
C LEU A 219 -17.35 -5.86 -2.77
N ILE A 220 -17.82 -5.39 -3.93
CA ILE A 220 -16.99 -5.19 -5.14
C ILE A 220 -16.82 -3.70 -5.45
N PHE A 221 -15.83 -3.37 -6.28
CA PHE A 221 -15.53 -1.97 -6.63
C PHE A 221 -16.67 -1.25 -7.36
N SER A 222 -17.45 -1.95 -8.17
CA SER A 222 -18.61 -1.33 -8.84
C SER A 222 -19.69 -0.86 -7.85
N ASP A 223 -19.83 -1.51 -6.69
CA ASP A 223 -20.69 -1.00 -5.61
C ASP A 223 -20.17 0.34 -5.07
N LEU A 224 -18.87 0.44 -4.82
CA LEU A 224 -18.22 1.68 -4.35
C LEU A 224 -18.36 2.81 -5.37
N TRP A 225 -18.25 2.49 -6.66
CA TRP A 225 -18.38 3.49 -7.72
C TRP A 225 -19.80 3.99 -7.89
N ALA A 226 -20.80 3.11 -7.77
CA ALA A 226 -22.21 3.48 -7.81
C ALA A 226 -22.59 4.35 -6.60
N GLY A 227 -22.01 4.06 -5.43
CA GLY A 227 -22.31 4.75 -4.17
C GLY A 227 -23.29 3.96 -3.31
N GLY A 228 -23.20 4.20 -1.99
CA GLY A 228 -24.05 3.52 -1.01
C GLY A 228 -25.45 4.14 -0.88
N PRO A 229 -26.38 3.47 -0.18
CA PRO A 229 -27.72 3.98 0.06
C PRO A 229 -27.71 5.36 0.73
N GLY A 230 -28.39 6.35 0.14
CA GLY A 230 -28.41 7.73 0.65
C GLY A 230 -27.06 8.48 0.52
N GLY A 231 -26.13 7.93 -0.26
CA GLY A 231 -24.84 8.54 -0.59
C GLY A 231 -24.89 9.35 -1.88
N ILE A 232 -23.72 9.80 -2.32
CA ILE A 232 -23.57 10.45 -3.62
C ILE A 232 -23.55 9.36 -4.69
N GLU A 233 -24.36 9.49 -5.73
CA GLU A 233 -24.31 8.57 -6.87
C GLU A 233 -23.07 8.83 -7.73
N GLY A 234 -22.52 7.76 -8.30
CA GLY A 234 -21.33 7.84 -9.13
C GLY A 234 -21.39 6.93 -10.36
N THR A 235 -20.35 7.06 -11.18
CA THR A 235 -20.16 6.27 -12.41
C THR A 235 -18.75 5.69 -12.43
N PRO A 236 -18.44 4.69 -13.28
CA PRO A 236 -17.06 4.21 -13.40
C PRO A 236 -16.04 5.31 -13.77
N ALA A 237 -16.44 6.31 -14.56
CA ALA A 237 -15.59 7.45 -14.92
C ALA A 237 -15.46 8.48 -13.79
N HIS A 238 -16.51 8.63 -12.97
CA HIS A 238 -16.55 9.53 -11.82
C HIS A 238 -17.12 8.79 -10.59
N PRO A 239 -16.31 7.94 -9.94
CA PRO A 239 -16.78 7.11 -8.84
C PRO A 239 -17.33 7.95 -7.69
N ALA A 240 -18.39 7.45 -7.04
CA ALA A 240 -18.88 7.99 -5.78
C ALA A 240 -17.80 7.88 -4.70
N ILE A 241 -17.25 6.68 -4.55
CA ILE A 241 -16.15 6.33 -3.65
C ILE A 241 -15.03 5.69 -4.48
N ASN A 242 -13.95 6.44 -4.68
CA ASN A 242 -12.77 5.99 -5.43
C ASN A 242 -11.74 5.38 -4.46
N LEU A 243 -11.76 4.06 -4.30
CA LEU A 243 -10.73 3.34 -3.54
C LEU A 243 -9.53 3.01 -4.44
N ARG A 244 -8.32 3.36 -3.99
CA ARG A 244 -7.07 2.91 -4.64
C ARG A 244 -6.08 2.33 -3.65
N THR A 245 -5.51 1.18 -3.98
CA THR A 245 -4.40 0.57 -3.23
C THR A 245 -3.22 0.30 -4.14
N VAL A 246 -2.05 0.01 -3.55
CA VAL A 246 -0.83 -0.30 -4.30
C VAL A 246 -0.36 -1.70 -3.93
N THR A 247 0.12 -2.45 -4.92
CA THR A 247 0.81 -3.73 -4.73
C THR A 247 2.11 -3.73 -5.52
N THR A 248 3.10 -4.51 -5.09
CA THR A 248 4.39 -4.60 -5.77
C THR A 248 4.49 -5.89 -6.56
N SER A 249 4.63 -5.79 -7.88
CA SER A 249 4.91 -6.93 -8.76
C SER A 249 6.41 -7.23 -8.73
N LEU A 250 6.82 -8.32 -8.08
CA LEU A 250 8.22 -8.70 -7.95
C LEU A 250 8.85 -9.11 -9.29
N GLY A 251 8.06 -9.77 -10.15
CA GLY A 251 8.51 -10.20 -11.48
C GLY A 251 8.73 -9.03 -12.44
N GLU A 252 7.90 -7.98 -12.34
CA GLU A 252 7.99 -6.80 -13.20
C GLU A 252 8.83 -5.67 -12.59
N ARG A 253 9.21 -5.82 -11.31
CA ARG A 253 10.02 -4.86 -10.55
C ARG A 253 9.40 -3.46 -10.49
N ARG A 254 8.07 -3.39 -10.36
CA ARG A 254 7.33 -2.11 -10.30
C ARG A 254 6.09 -2.18 -9.39
N PRO A 255 5.65 -1.04 -8.83
CA PRO A 255 4.32 -0.94 -8.24
C PRO A 255 3.24 -1.05 -9.31
N ARG A 256 2.07 -1.53 -8.90
CA ARG A 256 0.81 -1.54 -9.66
C ARG A 256 -0.29 -0.98 -8.76
N ALA A 257 -1.18 -0.17 -9.33
CA ALA A 257 -2.38 0.26 -8.64
C ALA A 257 -3.47 -0.84 -8.68
N LEU A 258 -4.40 -0.78 -7.74
CA LEU A 258 -5.61 -1.59 -7.71
C LEU A 258 -6.80 -0.63 -7.48
N PRO A 259 -7.96 -0.89 -8.13
CA PRO A 259 -8.37 -2.17 -8.73
C PRO A 259 -7.88 -2.42 -10.16
N ASP A 260 -7.30 -1.43 -10.84
CA ASP A 260 -6.83 -1.57 -12.21
C ASP A 260 -5.32 -1.85 -12.25
N LEU A 261 -4.96 -3.08 -12.62
CA LEU A 261 -3.56 -3.46 -12.81
C LEU A 261 -2.95 -2.84 -14.08
N GLY A 262 -3.70 -2.08 -14.89
CA GLY A 262 -3.22 -1.31 -16.05
C GLY A 262 -3.37 -2.03 -17.40
N ASP A 263 -3.69 -3.32 -17.40
CA ASP A 263 -4.07 -4.07 -18.59
C ASP A 263 -4.85 -5.36 -18.23
N ARG A 264 -5.40 -6.03 -19.24
CA ARG A 264 -6.22 -7.25 -19.09
C ARG A 264 -5.43 -8.57 -19.20
N ASN A 265 -4.10 -8.51 -19.13
CA ASN A 265 -3.22 -9.67 -19.31
C ASN A 265 -2.83 -10.31 -17.97
N PHE A 266 -3.83 -10.60 -17.13
CA PHE A 266 -3.62 -11.24 -15.83
C PHE A 266 -4.60 -12.38 -15.63
N TYR A 267 -4.11 -13.48 -15.07
CA TYR A 267 -4.85 -14.71 -14.82
C TYR A 267 -4.49 -15.28 -13.44
N PHE A 268 -5.31 -16.17 -12.90
CA PHE A 268 -5.07 -16.83 -11.62
C PHE A 268 -5.50 -18.30 -11.62
N ASP A 269 -4.89 -19.10 -10.75
CA ASP A 269 -5.32 -20.46 -10.42
C ASP A 269 -6.30 -20.39 -9.23
N PRO A 270 -7.57 -20.84 -9.37
CA PRO A 270 -8.54 -20.82 -8.27
C PRO A 270 -8.09 -21.58 -7.02
N ALA A 271 -7.33 -22.67 -7.18
CA ALA A 271 -6.83 -23.45 -6.05
C ALA A 271 -5.76 -22.70 -5.26
N GLU A 272 -4.89 -21.94 -5.94
CA GLU A 272 -3.93 -21.05 -5.27
C GLU A 272 -4.66 -19.90 -4.55
N MET A 273 -5.68 -19.31 -5.19
CA MET A 273 -6.45 -18.22 -4.58
C MET A 273 -7.24 -18.64 -3.35
N ARG A 274 -7.78 -19.86 -3.29
CA ARG A 274 -8.48 -20.38 -2.09
C ARG A 274 -7.58 -20.54 -0.86
N ARG A 275 -6.26 -20.59 -1.04
CA ARG A 275 -5.32 -20.53 0.11
C ARG A 275 -5.19 -19.13 0.67
N ALA A 276 -5.38 -18.10 -0.15
CA ALA A 276 -5.19 -16.71 0.21
C ALA A 276 -6.50 -15.98 0.57
N PHE A 277 -7.64 -16.46 0.09
CA PHE A 277 -8.94 -15.80 0.21
C PHE A 277 -10.08 -16.77 0.57
N PRO A 278 -11.13 -16.28 1.27
CA PRO A 278 -12.32 -17.08 1.55
C PRO A 278 -13.03 -17.53 0.27
N ALA A 279 -13.70 -18.69 0.33
CA ALA A 279 -14.40 -19.28 -0.82
C ALA A 279 -15.33 -18.29 -1.54
N ARG A 280 -16.14 -17.49 -0.81
CA ARG A 280 -17.06 -16.51 -1.42
C ARG A 280 -16.38 -15.43 -2.26
N VAL A 281 -15.14 -15.07 -1.92
CA VAL A 281 -14.33 -14.11 -2.67
C VAL A 281 -13.82 -14.76 -3.94
N VAL A 282 -13.27 -15.97 -3.83
CA VAL A 282 -12.72 -16.70 -4.99
C VAL A 282 -13.84 -17.08 -5.96
N ASP A 283 -15.00 -17.50 -5.48
CA ASP A 283 -16.13 -17.86 -6.33
C ASP A 283 -16.67 -16.65 -7.11
N GLN A 284 -16.69 -15.45 -6.49
CA GLN A 284 -16.98 -14.19 -7.20
C GLN A 284 -15.92 -13.89 -8.27
N MET A 285 -14.63 -14.05 -7.94
CA MET A 285 -13.55 -13.83 -8.91
C MET A 285 -13.61 -14.83 -10.07
N VAL A 286 -13.92 -16.09 -9.80
CA VAL A 286 -14.08 -17.14 -10.82
C VAL A 286 -15.24 -16.79 -11.74
N ALA A 287 -16.40 -16.43 -11.18
CA ALA A 287 -17.56 -16.03 -11.97
C ALA A 287 -17.25 -14.83 -12.87
N ALA A 288 -16.57 -13.80 -12.35
CA ALA A 288 -16.19 -12.62 -13.13
C ALA A 288 -15.15 -12.93 -14.22
N GLY A 289 -14.12 -13.71 -13.87
CA GLY A 289 -13.06 -14.07 -14.80
C GLY A 289 -13.52 -15.02 -15.92
N THR A 290 -14.42 -15.96 -15.62
CA THR A 290 -15.00 -16.84 -16.65
C THR A 290 -15.79 -16.05 -17.67
N ARG A 291 -16.59 -15.05 -17.26
CA ARG A 291 -17.30 -14.17 -18.21
C ARG A 291 -16.35 -13.49 -19.19
N LEU A 292 -15.22 -12.95 -18.70
CA LEU A 292 -14.21 -12.31 -19.56
C LEU A 292 -13.59 -13.29 -20.56
N LEU A 293 -13.34 -14.54 -20.15
CA LEU A 293 -12.82 -15.58 -21.04
C LEU A 293 -13.85 -15.99 -22.10
N ASP A 294 -15.13 -16.11 -21.72
CA ASP A 294 -16.21 -16.43 -22.64
C ASP A 294 -16.43 -15.30 -23.67
N GLU A 295 -16.37 -14.04 -23.25
CA GLU A 295 -16.39 -12.86 -24.13
C GLU A 295 -15.20 -12.85 -25.10
N ALA A 296 -13.99 -13.10 -24.59
CA ALA A 296 -12.79 -13.20 -25.43
C ALA A 296 -12.89 -14.35 -26.44
N LYS A 297 -13.42 -15.50 -26.02
CA LYS A 297 -13.66 -16.65 -26.90
C LYS A 297 -14.69 -16.33 -27.97
N ALA A 298 -15.79 -15.65 -27.62
CA ALA A 298 -16.81 -15.23 -28.57
C ALA A 298 -16.26 -14.23 -29.61
N ARG A 299 -15.37 -13.33 -29.19
CA ARG A 299 -14.72 -12.34 -30.06
C ARG A 299 -13.66 -12.97 -30.98
N ASP A 300 -12.83 -13.85 -30.44
CA ASP A 300 -11.61 -14.32 -31.12
C ASP A 300 -11.80 -15.67 -31.84
N GLY A 301 -12.90 -16.38 -31.58
CA GLY A 301 -13.28 -17.63 -32.26
C GLY A 301 -12.17 -18.69 -32.20
N ASP A 302 -11.78 -19.22 -33.36
CA ASP A 302 -10.72 -20.23 -33.48
C ASP A 302 -9.32 -19.73 -33.10
N ARG A 303 -9.12 -18.41 -32.98
CA ARG A 303 -7.85 -17.82 -32.53
C ARG A 303 -7.74 -17.75 -31.01
N PHE A 304 -8.83 -18.01 -30.29
CA PHE A 304 -8.83 -18.00 -28.83
C PHE A 304 -8.01 -19.17 -28.28
N ILE A 305 -7.05 -18.85 -27.41
CA ILE A 305 -6.22 -19.84 -26.72
C ILE A 305 -6.57 -19.76 -25.25
N TRP A 306 -6.94 -20.89 -24.65
CA TRP A 306 -7.17 -20.97 -23.22
C TRP A 306 -5.87 -20.64 -22.48
N PRO A 307 -5.91 -19.76 -21.46
CA PRO A 307 -4.75 -19.49 -20.63
C PRO A 307 -4.46 -20.74 -19.79
N GLU A 308 -3.37 -21.42 -20.12
CA GLU A 308 -2.94 -22.64 -19.44
C GLU A 308 -1.51 -22.49 -18.91
N TYR A 309 -1.23 -23.11 -17.77
CA TYR A 309 0.09 -23.17 -17.16
C TYR A 309 0.28 -24.54 -16.49
N ASP A 310 1.34 -25.26 -16.86
CA ASP A 310 1.63 -26.62 -16.38
C ASP A 310 0.41 -27.58 -16.45
N GLY A 311 -0.36 -27.50 -17.54
CA GLY A 311 -1.55 -28.32 -17.77
C GLY A 311 -2.79 -27.90 -16.97
N ARG A 312 -2.72 -26.81 -16.20
CA ARG A 312 -3.87 -26.25 -15.46
C ARG A 312 -4.48 -25.09 -16.23
N ARG A 313 -5.81 -25.06 -16.28
CA ARG A 313 -6.56 -23.92 -16.82
C ARG A 313 -6.61 -22.80 -15.80
N LEU A 314 -6.25 -21.61 -16.25
CA LEU A 314 -6.30 -20.40 -15.47
C LEU A 314 -7.59 -19.63 -15.75
N ILE A 315 -7.98 -18.77 -14.82
CA ILE A 315 -9.13 -17.88 -14.95
C ILE A 315 -8.62 -16.45 -15.14
N ALA A 316 -9.27 -15.65 -16.00
CA ALA A 316 -8.91 -14.23 -16.14
C ALA A 316 -9.09 -13.48 -14.82
N PHE A 317 -8.16 -12.62 -14.47
CA PHE A 317 -8.30 -11.76 -13.31
C PHE A 317 -9.49 -10.80 -13.52
N PRO A 318 -10.34 -10.56 -12.50
CA PRO A 318 -11.55 -9.76 -12.67
C PRO A 318 -11.30 -8.37 -13.26
N ALA A 319 -12.31 -7.85 -13.97
CA ALA A 319 -12.35 -6.44 -14.34
C ALA A 319 -12.27 -5.54 -13.10
N PRO A 320 -11.75 -4.31 -13.20
CA PRO A 320 -11.62 -3.44 -12.03
C PRO A 320 -12.92 -3.25 -11.24
N GLY A 321 -14.09 -3.20 -11.89
CA GLY A 321 -15.39 -3.07 -11.22
C GLY A 321 -15.96 -4.36 -10.61
N ASP A 322 -15.51 -5.53 -11.08
CA ASP A 322 -15.96 -6.84 -10.58
C ASP A 322 -15.04 -7.40 -9.48
N LEU A 323 -13.93 -6.72 -9.22
CA LEU A 323 -12.95 -7.13 -8.22
C LEU A 323 -13.53 -6.98 -6.80
N PRO A 324 -13.43 -8.00 -5.93
CA PRO A 324 -13.76 -7.83 -4.51
C PRO A 324 -12.79 -6.88 -3.82
N VAL A 325 -13.31 -5.98 -2.98
CA VAL A 325 -12.52 -4.95 -2.29
C VAL A 325 -11.41 -5.57 -1.43
N VAL A 326 -11.69 -6.71 -0.78
CA VAL A 326 -10.70 -7.42 0.04
C VAL A 326 -9.48 -7.90 -0.75
N VAL A 327 -9.62 -8.19 -2.06
CA VAL A 327 -8.49 -8.59 -2.91
C VAL A 327 -7.51 -7.44 -3.04
N ALA A 328 -8.00 -6.22 -3.23
CA ALA A 328 -7.17 -5.03 -3.32
C ALA A 328 -6.42 -4.75 -2.01
N ALA A 329 -7.08 -4.94 -0.87
CA ALA A 329 -6.47 -4.80 0.45
C ALA A 329 -5.40 -5.87 0.71
N ARG A 330 -5.72 -7.14 0.47
CA ARG A 330 -4.85 -8.29 0.74
C ARG A 330 -3.62 -8.34 -0.16
N MET A 331 -3.75 -7.96 -1.44
CA MET A 331 -2.61 -7.84 -2.35
C MET A 331 -1.65 -6.72 -1.93
N SER A 332 -2.19 -5.64 -1.32
CA SER A 332 -1.38 -4.54 -0.79
C SER A 332 -0.67 -4.89 0.53
N LEU A 333 -1.17 -5.90 1.25
CA LEU A 333 -0.71 -6.36 2.58
C LEU A 333 -0.03 -7.75 2.52
N SER A 334 0.71 -8.04 1.45
CA SER A 334 1.46 -9.30 1.33
C SER A 334 2.86 -9.15 1.93
N PHE A 335 2.94 -8.88 3.24
CA PHE A 335 4.19 -8.58 3.95
C PHE A 335 5.18 -9.75 3.86
N PRO A 336 6.39 -9.56 3.27
CA PRO A 336 7.34 -10.63 3.03
C PRO A 336 7.61 -11.51 4.25
N PHE A 337 7.74 -12.81 4.03
CA PHE A 337 8.00 -13.86 5.02
C PHE A 337 6.86 -14.12 6.02
N LEU A 338 6.07 -13.11 6.38
CA LEU A 338 4.95 -13.29 7.31
C LEU A 338 3.68 -13.72 6.57
N ILE A 339 3.27 -12.96 5.57
CA ILE A 339 2.02 -13.14 4.81
C ILE A 339 2.39 -13.56 3.38
N SER A 340 1.78 -14.62 2.87
CA SER A 340 2.12 -15.13 1.53
C SER A 340 1.88 -14.08 0.44
N ALA A 341 2.78 -14.03 -0.55
CA ALA A 341 2.54 -13.27 -1.77
C ALA A 341 1.35 -13.84 -2.54
N ILE A 342 0.74 -13.00 -3.38
CA ILE A 342 -0.38 -13.42 -4.22
C ILE A 342 0.16 -13.80 -5.60
N PRO A 343 0.01 -15.07 -6.03
CA PRO A 343 0.44 -15.49 -7.35
C PRO A 343 -0.57 -15.08 -8.42
N LEU A 344 -0.10 -14.42 -9.47
CA LEU A 344 -0.85 -14.19 -10.70
C LEU A 344 -0.03 -14.68 -11.89
N TYR A 345 -0.71 -14.86 -13.02
CA TYR A 345 -0.11 -15.35 -14.25
C TYR A 345 -0.30 -14.31 -15.34
N ARG A 346 0.69 -14.16 -16.22
CA ARG A 346 0.68 -13.18 -17.31
C ARG A 346 1.35 -13.74 -18.54
N ILE A 347 0.84 -13.38 -19.71
CA ILE A 347 1.49 -13.68 -20.98
C ILE A 347 2.64 -12.69 -21.18
N ASP A 348 3.86 -13.20 -21.30
CA ASP A 348 5.08 -12.47 -21.59
C ASP A 348 5.21 -12.27 -23.10
N TRP A 349 4.55 -11.23 -23.63
CA TRP A 349 4.55 -10.91 -25.07
C TRP A 349 5.94 -10.63 -25.66
N PRO A 350 6.85 -9.92 -24.96
CA PRO A 350 8.23 -9.73 -25.43
C PRO A 350 8.98 -11.04 -25.64
N THR A 351 8.71 -12.07 -24.84
CA THR A 351 9.38 -13.37 -24.92
C THR A 351 8.57 -14.37 -25.75
N LYS A 352 9.08 -14.71 -26.94
CA LYS A 352 8.53 -15.81 -27.74
C LYS A 352 9.31 -17.10 -27.51
N GLN A 353 8.59 -18.21 -27.40
CA GLN A 353 9.20 -19.55 -27.45
C GLN A 353 9.73 -19.85 -28.85
N ALA A 354 10.52 -20.92 -28.96
CA ALA A 354 11.04 -21.41 -30.24
C ALA A 354 9.94 -21.77 -31.25
N ASP A 355 8.74 -22.12 -30.77
CA ASP A 355 7.54 -22.38 -31.58
C ASP A 355 6.73 -21.11 -31.91
N GLY A 356 7.23 -19.93 -31.53
CA GLY A 356 6.60 -18.64 -31.75
C GLY A 356 5.49 -18.28 -30.78
N LYS A 357 5.13 -19.15 -29.83
CA LYS A 357 4.07 -18.88 -28.84
C LYS A 357 4.57 -17.97 -27.73
N ALA A 358 3.67 -17.12 -27.23
CA ALA A 358 3.96 -16.29 -26.07
C ALA A 358 4.02 -17.15 -24.80
N VAL A 359 4.93 -16.82 -23.89
CA VAL A 359 5.17 -17.60 -22.66
C VAL A 359 4.21 -17.15 -21.55
N MET A 360 3.48 -18.09 -20.94
CA MET A 360 2.80 -17.80 -19.67
C MET A 360 3.81 -17.83 -18.51
N ARG A 361 3.87 -16.75 -17.73
CA ARG A 361 4.76 -16.61 -16.56
C ARG A 361 3.93 -16.50 -15.29
N ARG A 362 4.38 -17.15 -14.23
CA ARG A 362 3.89 -16.93 -12.86
C ARG A 362 4.63 -15.77 -12.22
N LEU A 363 3.91 -14.81 -11.68
CA LEU A 363 4.39 -13.59 -11.02
C LEU A 363 3.89 -13.57 -9.57
N LEU A 364 4.72 -13.01 -8.69
CA LEU A 364 4.38 -12.83 -7.29
C LEU A 364 4.13 -11.36 -6.99
N PHE A 365 2.98 -11.10 -6.38
CA PHE A 365 2.56 -9.78 -5.90
C PHE A 365 2.74 -9.71 -4.39
N SER A 366 3.56 -8.76 -3.94
CA SER A 366 3.91 -8.54 -2.54
C SER A 366 3.38 -7.18 -2.05
N ASP A 367 3.67 -6.86 -0.80
CA ASP A 367 3.23 -5.64 -0.11
C ASP A 367 3.57 -4.37 -0.91
N GLY A 368 2.59 -3.47 -1.05
CA GLY A 368 2.76 -2.24 -1.82
C GLY A 368 3.80 -1.29 -1.22
N GLY A 369 3.99 -1.34 0.09
CA GLY A 369 4.97 -0.55 0.84
C GLY A 369 6.42 -0.86 0.47
N ILE A 370 6.69 -1.96 -0.26
CA ILE A 370 8.03 -2.24 -0.80
C ILE A 370 8.43 -1.22 -1.87
N SER A 371 7.49 -0.69 -2.65
CA SER A 371 7.79 0.18 -3.79
C SER A 371 7.20 1.59 -3.68
N SER A 372 6.07 1.76 -3.00
CA SER A 372 5.55 3.08 -2.65
C SER A 372 4.78 2.94 -1.34
N ASN A 373 5.27 3.60 -0.31
CA ASN A 373 4.70 3.49 1.03
C ASN A 373 3.63 4.57 1.28
N PHE A 374 3.62 5.65 0.50
CA PHE A 374 2.66 6.74 0.65
C PHE A 374 2.23 7.36 -0.69
N PRO A 375 1.24 6.77 -1.39
CA PRO A 375 0.88 7.15 -2.76
C PRO A 375 -0.03 8.40 -2.78
N ILE A 376 0.35 9.45 -2.06
CA ILE A 376 -0.47 10.65 -1.85
C ILE A 376 -0.82 11.40 -3.16
N HIS A 377 -0.07 11.12 -4.22
CA HIS A 377 -0.26 11.65 -5.56
C HIS A 377 -1.48 11.08 -6.29
N PHE A 378 -2.05 9.95 -5.86
CA PHE A 378 -3.23 9.34 -6.51
C PHE A 378 -4.45 10.25 -6.55
N PHE A 379 -4.61 11.10 -5.55
CA PHE A 379 -5.73 12.04 -5.44
C PHE A 379 -5.22 13.48 -5.35
N ASP A 380 -4.08 13.78 -5.99
CA ASP A 380 -3.58 15.15 -6.12
C ASP A 380 -4.14 15.78 -7.39
N ALA A 381 -4.60 17.01 -7.29
CA ALA A 381 -5.05 17.82 -8.42
C ALA A 381 -4.31 19.15 -8.40
N LEU A 382 -3.94 19.69 -9.57
CA LEU A 382 -3.25 20.99 -9.65
C LEU A 382 -4.05 22.10 -8.94
N LEU A 383 -5.37 22.10 -9.16
CA LEU A 383 -6.33 23.00 -8.51
C LEU A 383 -7.34 22.17 -7.69
N PRO A 384 -7.10 21.95 -6.39
CA PRO A 384 -7.95 21.09 -5.59
C PRO A 384 -9.28 21.78 -5.26
N THR A 385 -10.39 21.06 -5.48
CA THR A 385 -11.75 21.48 -5.10
C THR A 385 -12.16 20.97 -3.72
N ARG A 386 -11.38 20.04 -3.15
CA ARG A 386 -11.54 19.47 -1.81
C ARG A 386 -10.16 19.15 -1.21
N PRO A 387 -10.02 19.06 0.12
CA PRO A 387 -8.76 18.66 0.74
C PRO A 387 -8.47 17.18 0.54
N THR A 388 -7.20 16.86 0.28
CA THR A 388 -6.68 15.48 0.26
C THR A 388 -5.78 15.28 1.46
N PHE A 389 -6.28 14.62 2.50
CA PHE A 389 -5.54 14.39 3.72
C PHE A 389 -4.59 13.20 3.63
N GLY A 390 -3.43 13.33 4.24
CA GLY A 390 -2.43 12.28 4.37
C GLY A 390 -2.18 11.97 5.83
N ILE A 391 -2.10 10.68 6.20
CA ILE A 391 -1.68 10.27 7.54
C ILE A 391 -0.37 9.49 7.41
N SER A 392 0.74 10.12 7.81
CA SER A 392 2.07 9.52 7.84
C SER A 392 2.39 9.00 9.23
N LEU A 393 3.19 7.95 9.25
CA LEU A 393 3.73 7.32 10.44
C LEU A 393 5.25 7.39 10.34
N ASP A 394 5.85 8.10 11.28
CA ASP A 394 7.28 8.42 11.26
C ASP A 394 7.93 8.03 12.58
N GLN A 395 9.26 7.99 12.58
CA GLN A 395 10.02 7.62 13.77
C GLN A 395 10.06 8.77 14.79
N TYR A 396 9.77 8.43 16.04
CA TYR A 396 9.96 9.34 17.16
C TYR A 396 11.43 9.68 17.37
N SER A 397 11.69 10.95 17.70
CA SER A 397 13.02 11.45 18.06
C SER A 397 13.00 11.94 19.51
N GLU A 398 14.00 11.50 20.28
CA GLU A 398 14.19 11.94 21.67
C GLU A 398 14.53 13.43 21.77
N ASP A 399 15.05 14.04 20.70
CA ASP A 399 15.35 15.47 20.61
C ASP A 399 14.08 16.33 20.57
N ARG A 400 12.92 15.74 20.26
CA ARG A 400 11.62 16.42 20.14
C ARG A 400 10.52 15.71 20.92
N PRO A 401 10.64 15.57 22.25
CA PRO A 401 9.84 14.62 23.00
C PRO A 401 8.35 14.98 23.10
N ARG A 402 8.01 16.26 22.91
CA ARG A 402 6.61 16.75 22.95
C ARG A 402 5.87 16.60 21.63
N ARG A 403 6.56 16.32 20.53
CA ARG A 403 6.00 16.33 19.17
C ARG A 403 5.62 14.90 18.75
N ARG A 404 4.46 14.44 19.20
CA ARG A 404 3.93 13.10 18.85
C ARG A 404 2.98 13.11 17.67
N VAL A 405 2.34 14.25 17.39
CA VAL A 405 1.46 14.44 16.22
C VAL A 405 1.74 15.83 15.66
N HIS A 406 1.97 15.96 14.36
CA HIS A 406 2.34 17.23 13.76
C HIS A 406 1.71 17.43 12.39
N LEU A 407 1.07 18.57 12.17
CA LEU A 407 0.61 19.03 10.86
C LEU A 407 1.37 20.34 10.51
N PRO A 408 2.23 20.36 9.48
CA PRO A 408 3.06 21.52 9.15
C PRO A 408 2.25 22.56 8.35
N MET A 409 1.18 23.09 8.95
CA MET A 409 0.34 24.09 8.29
C MET A 409 1.10 25.39 8.00
N PRO A 410 1.87 26.01 8.92
CA PRO A 410 2.58 27.24 8.65
C PRO A 410 3.66 27.05 7.59
N ALA A 411 3.74 27.97 6.62
CA ALA A 411 4.57 27.81 5.41
C ALA A 411 6.07 27.58 5.68
N ILE A 412 6.59 28.02 6.82
CA ILE A 412 8.00 27.82 7.24
C ILE A 412 8.30 26.41 7.78
N GLN A 413 7.27 25.62 8.09
CA GLN A 413 7.42 24.28 8.68
C GLN A 413 7.45 23.20 7.60
N GLY A 414 8.02 22.02 7.93
CA GLY A 414 8.04 20.86 7.03
C GLY A 414 8.86 21.02 5.75
N GLN A 415 9.77 22.00 5.70
CA GLN A 415 10.62 22.25 4.52
C GLN A 415 11.80 21.27 4.37
N TRP A 416 12.09 20.51 5.44
CA TRP A 416 13.29 19.68 5.54
C TRP A 416 12.92 18.26 5.95
N ILE A 417 13.61 17.29 5.37
CA ILE A 417 13.48 15.87 5.73
C ILE A 417 14.12 15.66 7.11
N ALA A 418 13.50 14.81 7.93
CA ALA A 418 14.08 14.41 9.20
C ALA A 418 15.35 13.58 8.97
N LEU A 419 16.45 13.94 9.63
CA LEU A 419 17.69 13.18 9.56
C LEU A 419 17.60 11.95 10.47
N GLN A 420 18.00 10.79 9.96
CA GLN A 420 18.13 9.57 10.74
C GLN A 420 19.61 9.20 10.93
N THR A 421 19.96 8.79 12.15
CA THR A 421 21.30 8.29 12.47
C THR A 421 21.35 6.77 12.33
N VAL A 422 22.38 6.26 11.63
CA VAL A 422 22.60 4.82 11.48
C VAL A 422 23.48 4.31 12.62
N GLY A 423 22.86 3.62 13.59
CA GLY A 423 23.56 3.17 14.81
C GLY A 423 24.02 1.70 14.82
N SER A 424 23.66 0.88 13.83
CA SER A 424 23.99 -0.55 13.80
C SER A 424 24.09 -1.12 12.39
N LEU A 425 24.72 -2.29 12.22
CA LEU A 425 24.81 -2.98 10.92
C LEU A 425 23.42 -3.33 10.36
N GLY A 426 22.51 -3.82 11.21
CA GLY A 426 21.12 -4.07 10.83
C GLY A 426 20.40 -2.77 10.46
N GLY A 427 20.62 -1.70 11.22
CA GLY A 427 20.12 -0.36 10.91
C GLY A 427 20.65 0.18 9.57
N PHE A 428 21.90 -0.11 9.21
CA PHE A 428 22.49 0.28 7.94
C PHE A 428 21.81 -0.42 6.75
N VAL A 429 21.64 -1.74 6.82
CA VAL A 429 20.95 -2.50 5.76
C VAL A 429 19.50 -2.01 5.60
N MET A 430 18.79 -1.79 6.71
CA MET A 430 17.44 -1.24 6.67
C MET A 430 17.41 0.18 6.08
N SER A 431 18.39 1.03 6.42
CA SER A 431 18.49 2.39 5.89
C SER A 431 18.74 2.40 4.38
N LEU A 432 19.55 1.47 3.86
CA LEU A 432 19.73 1.29 2.40
C LEU A 432 18.42 0.91 1.72
N PHE A 433 17.67 -0.03 2.29
CA PHE A 433 16.38 -0.44 1.76
C PHE A 433 15.35 0.71 1.79
N ASN A 434 15.25 1.43 2.91
CA ASN A 434 14.35 2.58 3.03
C ASN A 434 14.74 3.70 2.07
N ALA A 435 16.04 3.99 1.91
CA ALA A 435 16.51 4.98 0.94
C ALA A 435 16.19 4.57 -0.50
N ALA A 436 16.21 3.28 -0.83
CA ALA A 436 15.85 2.79 -2.17
C ALA A 436 14.33 2.84 -2.44
N SER A 437 13.50 2.56 -1.42
CA SER A 437 12.05 2.41 -1.54
C SER A 437 11.25 3.67 -1.21
N GLU A 438 11.66 4.46 -0.22
CA GLU A 438 10.87 5.56 0.37
C GLU A 438 11.29 6.96 -0.08
N TRP A 439 12.43 7.11 -0.78
CA TRP A 439 12.99 8.43 -1.13
C TRP A 439 12.03 9.33 -1.92
N GLN A 440 11.22 8.74 -2.82
CA GLN A 440 10.26 9.51 -3.61
C GLN A 440 9.15 10.09 -2.73
N ASP A 441 8.70 9.31 -1.75
CA ASP A 441 7.60 9.68 -0.88
C ASP A 441 8.07 10.74 0.14
N GLU A 442 9.26 10.57 0.72
CA GLU A 442 9.90 11.56 1.62
C GLU A 442 10.18 12.91 0.92
N LEU A 443 10.61 12.90 -0.34
CA LEU A 443 10.79 14.14 -1.11
C LEU A 443 9.46 14.83 -1.42
N ARG A 444 8.36 14.10 -1.53
CA ARG A 444 7.02 14.68 -1.75
C ARG A 444 6.46 15.30 -0.48
N THR A 445 6.69 14.70 0.68
CA THR A 445 6.17 15.20 1.96
C THR A 445 6.77 16.53 2.40
N VAL A 446 7.86 16.99 1.79
CA VAL A 446 8.44 18.33 2.05
C VAL A 446 7.97 19.40 1.04
N LEU A 447 7.30 19.00 -0.04
CA LEU A 447 6.83 19.94 -1.06
C LEU A 447 5.68 20.81 -0.54
N PRO A 448 5.64 22.11 -0.90
CA PRO A 448 4.46 22.94 -0.68
C PRO A 448 3.27 22.36 -1.46
N GLY A 449 2.07 22.37 -0.87
CA GLY A 449 0.90 21.71 -1.47
C GLY A 449 0.77 20.23 -1.11
N TYR A 450 1.76 19.66 -0.40
CA TYR A 450 1.74 18.29 0.10
C TYR A 450 1.94 18.27 1.61
N ARG A 451 2.96 18.95 2.13
CA ARG A 451 3.31 18.87 3.55
C ARG A 451 2.18 19.27 4.49
N GLU A 452 1.48 20.36 4.20
CA GLU A 452 0.47 20.94 5.08
C GLU A 452 -0.82 20.14 5.18
N ARG A 453 -1.01 19.16 4.29
CA ARG A 453 -2.15 18.24 4.30
C ARG A 453 -1.77 16.85 4.82
N VAL A 454 -0.52 16.66 5.26
CA VAL A 454 0.00 15.40 5.82
C VAL A 454 0.17 15.55 7.32
N ALA A 455 -0.66 14.84 8.09
CA ALA A 455 -0.48 14.70 9.52
C ALA A 455 0.57 13.62 9.80
N HIS A 456 1.66 14.01 10.45
CA HIS A 456 2.75 13.13 10.87
C HIS A 456 2.50 12.63 12.29
N ILE A 457 2.44 11.32 12.48
CA ILE A 457 2.33 10.68 13.79
C ILE A 457 3.65 9.98 14.10
N TYR A 458 4.30 10.39 15.19
CA TYR A 458 5.63 9.91 15.57
C TYR A 458 5.52 8.74 16.56
N LEU A 459 6.01 7.58 16.12
CA LEU A 459 5.95 6.31 16.84
C LEU A 459 7.28 5.99 17.52
N LYS A 460 7.22 5.55 18.78
CA LYS A 460 8.38 5.07 19.55
C LYS A 460 8.85 3.69 19.06
N PRO A 461 10.08 3.25 19.41
CA PRO A 461 10.60 1.93 18.98
C PRO A 461 9.79 0.72 19.46
N ASP A 462 9.02 0.85 20.55
CA ASP A 462 8.11 -0.15 21.09
C ASP A 462 6.67 -0.03 20.55
N GLU A 463 6.39 1.04 19.82
CA GLU A 463 5.09 1.35 19.20
C GLU A 463 5.15 1.04 17.70
N GLY A 464 4.55 -0.08 17.30
CA GLY A 464 4.45 -0.44 15.90
C GLY A 464 5.70 -1.12 15.30
N GLY A 465 5.97 -0.91 14.01
CA GLY A 465 6.98 -1.68 13.25
C GLY A 465 6.67 -3.18 13.18
N LEU A 466 7.66 -4.04 13.45
CA LEU A 466 7.45 -5.50 13.55
C LEU A 466 6.82 -5.94 14.88
N ASN A 467 6.54 -5.02 15.81
CA ASN A 467 6.01 -5.34 17.12
C ASN A 467 4.49 -5.61 17.06
N LEU A 468 4.10 -6.84 16.68
CA LEU A 468 2.68 -7.26 16.68
C LEU A 468 2.15 -7.59 18.09
N ALA A 469 3.02 -7.70 19.09
CA ALA A 469 2.67 -8.07 20.47
C ALA A 469 2.61 -6.83 21.39
N MET A 470 1.83 -5.81 21.00
CA MET A 470 1.70 -4.57 21.77
C MET A 470 0.74 -4.73 22.96
N PRO A 471 1.08 -4.18 24.15
CA PRO A 471 0.16 -4.11 25.28
C PRO A 471 -1.10 -3.27 24.96
N PRO A 472 -2.24 -3.56 25.63
CA PRO A 472 -3.48 -2.80 25.51
C PRO A 472 -3.31 -1.28 25.62
N GLU A 473 -2.43 -0.81 26.52
CA GLU A 473 -2.20 0.63 26.76
C GLU A 473 -1.44 1.31 25.62
N THR A 474 -0.53 0.58 24.96
CA THR A 474 0.18 1.07 23.77
C THR A 474 -0.81 1.27 22.63
N ILE A 475 -1.75 0.33 22.44
CA ILE A 475 -2.80 0.45 21.42
C ILE A 475 -3.69 1.65 21.69
N ARG A 476 -4.15 1.86 22.94
CA ARG A 476 -4.94 3.06 23.30
C ARG A 476 -4.18 4.35 22.98
N THR A 477 -2.90 4.42 23.34
CA THR A 477 -2.04 5.57 23.04
C THR A 477 -1.99 5.84 21.53
N LEU A 478 -1.76 4.80 20.71
CA LEU A 478 -1.73 4.91 19.25
C LEU A 478 -3.05 5.43 18.68
N THR A 479 -4.17 4.94 19.20
CA THR A 479 -5.49 5.37 18.74
C THR A 479 -5.76 6.84 19.14
N ASP A 480 -5.30 7.30 20.30
CA ASP A 480 -5.42 8.70 20.74
C ASP A 480 -4.56 9.66 19.90
N LEU A 481 -3.37 9.23 19.46
CA LEU A 481 -2.56 9.99 18.50
C LEU A 481 -3.29 10.15 17.17
N GLY A 482 -3.91 9.07 16.67
CA GLY A 482 -4.74 9.11 15.48
C GLY A 482 -5.91 10.08 15.63
N GLN A 483 -6.60 10.06 16.77
CA GLN A 483 -7.67 11.01 17.06
C GLN A 483 -7.16 12.46 16.96
N ARG A 484 -6.01 12.75 17.56
CA ARG A 484 -5.41 14.09 17.54
C ARG A 484 -5.01 14.53 16.12
N ALA A 485 -4.51 13.61 15.29
CA ALA A 485 -4.25 13.89 13.88
C ALA A 485 -5.55 14.26 13.15
N GLY A 486 -6.63 13.51 13.38
CA GLY A 486 -7.96 13.80 12.86
C GLY A 486 -8.46 15.19 13.24
N LEU A 487 -8.31 15.59 14.51
CA LEU A 487 -8.71 16.91 14.99
C LEU A 487 -7.93 18.06 14.33
N LEU A 488 -6.62 17.88 14.10
CA LEU A 488 -5.81 18.89 13.41
C LEU A 488 -6.27 19.06 11.95
N MET A 489 -6.58 17.95 11.27
CA MET A 489 -7.02 17.95 9.88
C MET A 489 -8.43 18.54 9.70
N THR A 490 -9.32 18.36 10.68
CA THR A 490 -10.65 19.01 10.67
C THR A 490 -10.62 20.46 11.16
N GLY A 491 -9.46 20.95 11.61
CA GLY A 491 -9.31 22.29 12.17
C GLY A 491 -9.99 22.49 13.52
N THR A 492 -10.22 21.41 14.26
CA THR A 492 -10.93 21.40 15.56
C THR A 492 -10.02 21.05 16.74
N ALA A 493 -8.71 20.93 16.53
CA ALA A 493 -7.79 20.66 17.63
C ALA A 493 -7.75 21.83 18.63
N PRO A 494 -7.64 21.55 19.95
CA PRO A 494 -7.49 22.60 20.96
C PRO A 494 -6.26 23.49 20.69
N ALA A 495 -6.43 24.81 20.86
CA ALA A 495 -5.42 25.82 20.55
C ALA A 495 -4.16 25.75 21.45
N ASP A 496 -4.23 25.07 22.60
CA ASP A 496 -3.23 25.18 23.66
C ASP A 496 -2.14 24.08 23.58
N GLY A 497 -2.13 23.28 22.51
CA GLY A 497 -1.16 22.20 22.31
C GLY A 497 0.15 22.65 21.63
N PRO A 498 1.26 21.92 21.82
CA PRO A 498 2.54 22.22 21.14
C PRO A 498 2.50 22.09 19.60
N ASP A 499 1.36 21.64 19.03
CA ASP A 499 1.15 21.34 17.61
C ASP A 499 -0.10 22.07 17.06
N ALA A 500 -0.41 23.27 17.57
CA ALA A 500 -1.68 24.00 17.40
C ALA A 500 -2.02 24.52 15.98
N ALA A 501 -1.33 24.07 14.93
CA ALA A 501 -1.58 24.54 13.58
C ALA A 501 -2.65 23.67 12.91
N ASN A 502 -3.91 24.05 13.13
CA ASN A 502 -5.07 23.48 12.47
C ASN A 502 -4.99 23.64 10.95
N PHE A 503 -5.52 22.67 10.22
CA PHE A 503 -5.61 22.74 8.77
C PHE A 503 -6.51 23.90 8.34
N ASP A 504 -6.05 24.68 7.36
CA ASP A 504 -6.83 25.73 6.71
C ASP A 504 -6.79 25.49 5.19
N PHE A 505 -7.96 25.18 4.63
CA PHE A 505 -8.08 24.83 3.22
C PHE A 505 -7.86 26.03 2.29
N ASP A 506 -8.14 27.25 2.73
CA ASP A 506 -8.01 28.45 1.90
C ASP A 506 -6.53 28.80 1.71
N ASP A 507 -5.75 28.74 2.79
CA ASP A 507 -4.30 28.89 2.71
C ASP A 507 -3.64 27.74 1.92
N HIS A 508 -4.16 26.52 2.02
CA HIS A 508 -3.70 25.42 1.17
C HIS A 508 -3.98 25.69 -0.33
N ARG A 509 -5.20 26.14 -0.68
CA ARG A 509 -5.56 26.50 -2.06
C ARG A 509 -4.67 27.62 -2.60
N TRP A 510 -4.39 28.63 -1.78
CA TRP A 510 -3.48 29.72 -2.11
C TRP A 510 -2.07 29.22 -2.42
N ARG A 511 -1.52 28.34 -1.57
CA ARG A 511 -0.19 27.74 -1.81
C ARG A 511 -0.16 26.88 -3.07
N ARG A 512 -1.19 26.09 -3.35
CA ARG A 512 -1.30 25.29 -4.58
C ARG A 512 -1.30 26.19 -5.83
N PHE A 513 -2.05 27.28 -5.80
CA PHE A 513 -2.07 28.26 -6.87
C PHE A 513 -0.67 28.86 -7.12
N LEU A 514 0.02 29.30 -6.06
CA LEU A 514 1.37 29.88 -6.19
C LEU A 514 2.41 28.87 -6.70
N SER A 515 2.37 27.63 -6.20
CA SER A 515 3.23 26.54 -6.67
C SER A 515 2.98 26.20 -8.14
N LEU A 516 1.71 26.16 -8.56
CA LEU A 516 1.33 25.96 -9.95
C LEU A 516 1.83 27.12 -10.83
N TYR A 517 1.55 28.36 -10.45
CA TYR A 517 1.98 29.55 -11.18
C TYR A 517 3.50 29.56 -11.39
N ALA A 518 4.27 29.37 -10.32
CA ALA A 518 5.74 29.39 -10.39
C ALA A 518 6.29 28.29 -11.30
N ALA A 519 5.72 27.08 -11.23
CA ALA A 519 6.14 25.96 -12.07
C ALA A 519 5.75 26.17 -13.55
N PHE A 520 4.58 26.76 -13.81
CA PHE A 520 4.10 27.08 -15.16
C PHE A 520 4.92 28.20 -15.79
N GLU A 521 5.15 29.30 -15.06
CA GLU A 521 5.99 30.40 -15.51
C GLU A 521 7.44 29.94 -15.78
N ALA A 522 8.01 29.08 -14.93
CA ALA A 522 9.34 28.51 -15.17
C ALA A 522 9.39 27.64 -16.44
N ALA A 523 8.36 26.81 -16.68
CA ALA A 523 8.29 25.98 -17.88
C ALA A 523 8.15 26.83 -19.15
N LEU A 524 7.31 27.86 -19.12
CA LEU A 524 7.10 28.77 -20.25
C LEU A 524 8.36 29.59 -20.57
N GLN A 525 9.06 30.11 -19.54
CA GLN A 525 10.31 30.84 -19.73
C GLN A 525 11.43 29.97 -20.29
N GLY A 526 11.47 28.69 -19.94
CA GLY A 526 12.41 27.74 -20.54
C GLY A 526 12.05 27.37 -21.98
N ALA A 527 10.76 27.27 -22.30
CA ALA A 527 10.29 26.77 -23.59
C ALA A 527 10.22 27.85 -24.68
N ALA A 528 9.69 29.05 -24.37
CA ALA A 528 9.40 30.07 -25.37
C ALA A 528 10.64 30.56 -26.15
N PRO A 529 11.81 30.78 -25.53
CA PRO A 529 13.03 31.15 -26.27
C PRO A 529 13.51 30.06 -27.22
N VAL A 530 13.35 28.78 -26.84
CA VAL A 530 13.75 27.63 -27.67
C VAL A 530 12.73 27.37 -28.79
N TRP A 531 11.45 27.62 -28.54
CA TRP A 531 10.39 27.52 -29.55
C TRP A 531 10.70 28.41 -30.76
N GLY A 532 11.10 29.67 -30.51
CA GLY A 532 11.53 30.61 -31.54
C GLY A 532 10.39 31.10 -32.45
N ASP A 533 10.74 31.70 -33.59
CA ASP A 533 9.77 32.12 -34.62
C ASP A 533 9.63 31.04 -35.70
N ALA A 534 8.40 30.70 -36.10
CA ALA A 534 8.15 29.74 -37.17
C ALA A 534 8.72 30.18 -38.53
N GLU A 535 8.97 31.49 -38.72
CA GLU A 535 9.63 32.03 -39.90
C GLU A 535 11.15 31.84 -39.90
N ASP A 536 11.75 31.62 -38.73
CA ASP A 536 13.18 31.29 -38.58
C ASP A 536 13.39 29.79 -38.87
N PRO A 537 14.09 29.41 -39.95
CA PRO A 537 14.26 28.02 -40.34
C PRO A 537 14.94 27.14 -39.27
N ASP A 538 15.75 27.74 -38.40
CA ASP A 538 16.52 27.08 -37.36
C ASP A 538 15.75 26.96 -36.03
N SER A 539 14.54 27.54 -35.95
CA SER A 539 13.70 27.45 -34.75
C SER A 539 13.06 26.08 -34.57
N TYR A 540 12.71 25.76 -33.33
CA TYR A 540 11.96 24.55 -33.03
C TYR A 540 10.54 24.60 -33.63
N ALA A 541 9.91 25.78 -33.68
CA ALA A 541 8.61 26.00 -34.30
C ALA A 541 8.63 25.64 -35.80
N ALA A 542 9.65 26.09 -36.54
CA ALA A 542 9.80 25.78 -37.95
C ALA A 542 10.08 24.29 -38.19
N PHE A 543 10.86 23.64 -37.31
CA PHE A 543 11.06 22.20 -37.34
C PHE A 543 9.75 21.42 -37.16
N ILE A 544 8.93 21.77 -36.17
CA ILE A 544 7.64 21.12 -35.96
C ILE A 544 6.73 21.34 -37.15
N ALA A 545 6.61 22.58 -37.65
CA ALA A 545 5.79 22.91 -38.81
C ALA A 545 6.11 22.03 -40.04
N ARG A 546 7.40 21.79 -40.32
CA ARG A 546 7.85 20.89 -41.41
C ARG A 546 7.52 19.41 -41.16
N THR A 547 7.44 19.00 -39.90
CA THR A 547 7.21 17.60 -39.50
C THR A 547 5.71 17.27 -39.42
N LEU A 548 4.83 18.27 -39.32
CA LEU A 548 3.40 18.09 -39.12
C LEU A 548 2.73 17.20 -40.15
N ASP A 549 3.09 17.33 -41.43
CA ASP A 549 2.42 16.61 -42.52
C ASP A 549 2.81 15.12 -42.54
N HIS A 550 4.09 14.83 -42.27
CA HIS A 550 4.67 13.49 -42.39
C HIS A 550 5.54 13.11 -41.18
N PRO A 551 4.96 12.99 -39.97
CA PRO A 551 5.71 12.60 -38.80
C PRO A 551 6.06 11.11 -38.88
N ALA A 552 7.30 10.75 -38.57
CA ALA A 552 7.76 9.36 -38.62
C ALA A 552 7.04 8.45 -37.60
N SER A 553 6.55 9.01 -36.50
CA SER A 553 5.73 8.35 -35.47
C SER A 553 4.43 9.12 -35.29
N TYR A 554 3.37 8.46 -34.83
CA TYR A 554 2.02 9.05 -34.72
C TYR A 554 1.43 9.53 -36.07
N PHE A 555 1.89 9.00 -37.20
CA PHE A 555 1.36 9.30 -38.54
C PHE A 555 -0.14 8.99 -38.70
N GLN A 556 -0.67 8.11 -37.84
CA GLN A 556 -2.09 7.75 -37.79
C GLN A 556 -2.98 8.82 -37.14
N SER A 557 -2.39 9.83 -36.49
CA SER A 557 -3.14 10.95 -35.92
C SER A 557 -3.75 11.83 -37.02
N ASP A 558 -4.92 12.39 -36.76
CA ASP A 558 -5.60 13.28 -37.69
C ASP A 558 -4.70 14.48 -38.04
N PRO A 559 -4.46 14.78 -39.33
CA PRO A 559 -3.75 15.99 -39.75
C PRO A 559 -4.31 17.28 -39.13
N ALA A 560 -5.63 17.39 -38.98
CA ALA A 560 -6.27 18.57 -38.40
C ALA A 560 -5.92 18.73 -36.91
N ASP A 561 -5.89 17.64 -36.16
CA ASP A 561 -5.49 17.65 -34.74
C ASP A 561 -4.02 18.07 -34.59
N ARG A 562 -3.14 17.58 -35.46
CA ARG A 562 -1.72 17.95 -35.46
C ARG A 562 -1.54 19.45 -35.70
N GLN A 563 -2.24 20.01 -36.68
CA GLN A 563 -2.21 21.45 -36.97
C GLN A 563 -2.76 22.27 -35.80
N GLU A 564 -3.84 21.81 -35.17
CA GLU A 564 -4.44 22.50 -34.03
C GLU A 564 -3.54 22.48 -32.79
N VAL A 565 -2.84 21.37 -32.53
CA VAL A 565 -1.83 21.27 -31.46
C VAL A 565 -0.71 22.27 -31.70
N PHE A 566 -0.17 22.34 -32.92
CA PHE A 566 0.86 23.33 -33.28
C PHE A 566 0.36 24.76 -33.07
N ARG A 567 -0.83 25.09 -33.60
CA ARG A 567 -1.42 26.43 -33.50
C ARG A 567 -1.60 26.87 -32.04
N ARG A 568 -2.08 25.98 -31.16
CA ARG A 568 -2.25 26.26 -29.73
C ARG A 568 -0.91 26.51 -29.05
N MET A 569 0.08 25.67 -29.32
CA MET A 569 1.42 25.82 -28.75
C MET A 569 2.09 27.11 -29.22
N ASP A 570 2.05 27.37 -30.52
CA ASP A 570 2.66 28.55 -31.12
C ASP A 570 2.04 29.85 -30.59
N ARG A 571 0.71 29.91 -30.47
CA ARG A 571 0.01 31.06 -29.88
C ARG A 571 0.46 31.32 -28.44
N LEU A 572 0.60 30.27 -27.64
CA LEU A 572 1.05 30.38 -26.25
C LEU A 572 2.50 30.87 -26.18
N MET A 573 3.39 30.32 -27.01
CA MET A 573 4.82 30.69 -26.99
C MET A 573 5.06 32.11 -27.48
N ARG A 574 4.31 32.58 -28.50
CA ARG A 574 4.33 33.98 -28.94
C ARG A 574 3.87 34.93 -27.84
N LEU A 575 2.75 34.62 -27.18
CA LEU A 575 2.28 35.39 -26.02
C LEU A 575 3.38 35.48 -24.94
N VAL A 576 4.07 34.37 -24.66
CA VAL A 576 5.12 34.35 -23.65
C VAL A 576 6.34 35.17 -24.06
N ARG A 577 6.71 35.13 -25.34
CA ARG A 577 7.88 35.83 -25.87
C ARG A 577 7.65 37.34 -25.99
N ASP A 578 6.48 37.73 -26.48
CA ASP A 578 6.22 39.09 -26.96
C ASP A 578 5.49 39.93 -25.89
N ASP A 579 4.59 39.32 -25.11
CA ASP A 579 3.63 40.02 -24.24
C ASP A 579 3.66 39.55 -22.77
N TRP A 580 4.58 38.67 -22.37
CA TRP A 580 4.60 38.17 -20.99
C TRP A 580 5.14 39.22 -20.03
N PRO A 581 4.42 39.53 -18.94
CA PRO A 581 4.89 40.46 -17.91
C PRO A 581 6.19 40.01 -17.25
N THR A 582 6.85 40.93 -16.54
CA THR A 582 8.07 40.63 -15.78
C THR A 582 7.87 39.39 -14.89
N PRO A 583 8.79 38.40 -14.97
CA PRO A 583 8.73 37.18 -14.17
C PRO A 583 8.52 37.44 -12.68
N LEU A 584 7.47 36.85 -12.09
CA LEU A 584 7.18 37.02 -10.66
C LEU A 584 7.71 35.88 -9.80
N ARG A 585 8.06 34.72 -10.37
CA ARG A 585 8.52 33.55 -9.60
C ARG A 585 9.75 33.79 -8.74
N ASP A 586 10.60 34.74 -9.12
CA ASP A 586 11.83 35.08 -8.40
C ASP A 586 11.60 36.15 -7.31
N HIS A 587 10.38 36.66 -7.17
CA HIS A 587 10.04 37.63 -6.14
C HIS A 587 10.12 37.01 -4.73
N LYS A 588 10.93 37.63 -3.87
CA LYS A 588 11.18 37.14 -2.52
C LYS A 588 9.87 37.06 -1.72
N GLY A 589 9.59 35.87 -1.20
CA GLY A 589 8.42 35.61 -0.32
C GLY A 589 7.11 35.33 -1.06
N LEU A 590 7.07 35.44 -2.39
CA LEU A 590 5.88 35.12 -3.17
C LEU A 590 5.72 33.61 -3.39
N VAL A 591 6.79 32.94 -3.80
CA VAL A 591 6.74 31.51 -4.18
C VAL A 591 7.05 30.60 -2.98
N PRO A 592 6.18 29.61 -2.68
CA PRO A 592 6.45 28.60 -1.66
C PRO A 592 7.74 27.81 -1.94
N LYS A 593 8.49 27.49 -0.88
CA LYS A 593 9.72 26.69 -0.97
C LYS A 593 9.55 25.30 -0.34
N PRO A 594 10.27 24.26 -0.81
CA PRO A 594 11.16 24.26 -1.99
C PRO A 594 10.37 24.35 -3.31
N GLU A 595 11.07 24.68 -4.39
CA GLU A 595 10.47 24.80 -5.73
C GLU A 595 9.92 23.48 -6.25
N THR A 596 8.73 23.54 -6.85
CA THR A 596 8.02 22.40 -7.45
C THR A 596 8.19 22.39 -8.97
N LYS A 597 8.23 21.20 -9.57
CA LYS A 597 8.27 21.02 -11.04
C LYS A 597 6.93 20.52 -11.56
N LEU A 598 6.50 21.02 -12.72
CA LEU A 598 5.50 20.33 -13.54
C LEU A 598 6.18 19.08 -14.11
N ARG A 599 5.65 17.89 -13.79
CA ARG A 599 6.23 16.62 -14.26
C ARG A 599 5.34 16.01 -15.33
N ILE A 600 5.95 15.60 -16.45
CA ILE A 600 5.39 14.56 -17.33
C ILE A 600 5.83 13.23 -16.71
N THR A 601 4.95 12.60 -15.94
CA THR A 601 5.21 11.30 -15.31
C THR A 601 4.15 10.33 -15.81
N PRO A 602 4.49 9.07 -16.16
CA PRO A 602 3.47 8.06 -16.43
C PRO A 602 2.55 7.90 -15.21
N GLU A 603 1.24 7.84 -15.44
CA GLU A 603 0.29 7.40 -14.42
C GLU A 603 0.49 5.90 -14.18
N PHE A 604 0.52 5.49 -12.90
CA PHE A 604 0.59 4.08 -12.50
C PHE A 604 -0.79 3.54 -12.15
#